data_AF-A0AB34CM44-F1
#
_entry.id   AF-A0AB34CM44-F1
#
_cell.length_a   1.000
_cell.length_b   1.000
_cell.length_c   1.000
_cell.angle_alpha   90.00
_cell.angle_beta   90.00
_cell.angle_gamma   90.00
#
_symmetry.space_group_name_H-M   'P 1'
#
loop_
_entity.id
_entity.type
_entity.pdbx_description
1 polymer ?
#
loop_
_entity_poly.entity_id
_entity_poly.type
_entity_poly.pdbx_seq_one_letter_code
_entity_poly.pdbx_strand_id
1 'polypeptide(L)' 'MSVVMLSVKVPDKYISQNLVKKLALFISGDVNSESMYDAYFYIDLATVILITSAIYFFTMKLFKKLRSK' A
#
# COMPACT_ATOMS: atom_id res chain seq x y z
N MET A 1 -10.61 26.58 -23.20
CA MET A 1 -9.62 26.13 -22.22
C MET A 1 -9.86 24.64 -22.02
N SER A 2 -9.15 23.80 -22.77
CA SER A 2 -9.40 22.35 -22.77
C SER A 2 -8.70 21.75 -21.56
N VAL A 3 -9.47 21.26 -20.59
CA VAL A 3 -8.94 20.57 -19.42
C VAL A 3 -8.40 19.24 -19.91
N VAL A 4 -7.08 19.11 -19.99
CA VAL A 4 -6.42 17.83 -20.25
C VAL A 4 -6.56 17.02 -18.96
N MET A 5 -7.62 16.22 -18.88
CA MET A 5 -7.74 15.18 -17.88
C MET A 5 -6.68 14.13 -18.24
N LEU A 6 -5.53 14.18 -17.56
CA LEU A 6 -4.60 13.05 -17.53
C LEU A 6 -5.45 11.86 -17.11
N SER A 7 -5.70 10.94 -18.05
CA SER A 7 -6.23 9.62 -17.72
C SER A 7 -5.15 8.96 -16.88
N VAL A 8 -5.19 9.20 -15.57
CA VAL A 8 -4.55 8.35 -14.58
C VAL A 8 -5.18 7.00 -14.86
N LYS A 9 -4.47 6.16 -15.63
CA LYS A 9 -4.84 4.77 -15.81
C LYS A 9 -5.11 4.27 -14.41
N VAL A 10 -6.39 4.04 -14.10
CA VAL A 10 -6.81 3.43 -12.85
C VAL A 10 -5.92 2.21 -12.74
N PRO A 11 -5.07 2.10 -11.71
CA PRO A 11 -4.07 1.05 -11.69
C PRO A 11 -4.83 -0.27 -11.84
N ASP A 12 -4.51 -0.99 -12.92
CA ASP A 12 -5.12 -2.26 -13.26
C ASP A 12 -5.27 -3.06 -11.98
N LYS A 13 -6.53 -3.37 -11.60
CA LYS A 13 -6.97 -3.80 -10.25
C LYS A 13 -6.00 -4.79 -9.57
N TYR A 14 -4.92 -4.31 -8.97
CA TYR A 14 -3.94 -5.13 -8.26
C TYR A 14 -4.40 -5.40 -6.83
N ILE A 15 -5.34 -4.58 -6.33
CA ILE A 15 -6.02 -4.75 -5.05
C ILE A 15 -7.54 -4.82 -5.29
N SER A 16 -8.22 -5.64 -4.50
CA SER A 16 -9.67 -5.74 -4.60
C SER A 16 -10.36 -4.43 -4.21
N GLN A 17 -11.26 -3.97 -5.07
CA GLN A 17 -12.04 -2.75 -4.86
C GLN A 17 -12.88 -2.79 -3.56
N ASN A 18 -13.30 -3.97 -3.14
CA ASN A 18 -14.06 -4.14 -1.89
C ASN A 18 -13.19 -3.89 -0.65
N LEU A 19 -11.91 -4.31 -0.68
CA LEU A 19 -10.97 -4.02 0.40
C LEU A 19 -10.70 -2.52 0.51
N VAL A 20 -10.49 -1.85 -0.64
CA VAL A 20 -10.25 -0.40 -0.67
C VAL A 20 -11.47 0.36 -0.14
N LYS A 21 -12.70 -0.04 -0.51
CA LYS A 21 -13.95 0.52 0.04
C LYS A 21 -14.06 0.39 1.55
N LYS A 22 -13.75 -0.79 2.08
CA LYS A 22 -13.77 -1.01 3.52
C LYS A 22 -12.70 -0.19 4.23
N LEU A 23 -11.50 -0.08 3.66
CA LEU A 23 -10.43 0.74 4.20
C LEU A 23 -10.75 2.23 4.15
N ALA A 24 -11.26 2.74 3.03
CA ALA A 24 -11.71 4.12 2.90
C ALA A 24 -12.80 4.46 3.93
N LEU A 25 -13.79 3.57 4.10
CA LEU A 25 -14.82 3.73 5.12
C LEU A 25 -14.24 3.65 6.55
N PHE A 26 -13.25 2.79 6.78
CA PHE A 26 -12.59 2.64 8.08
C PHE A 26 -11.74 3.85 8.46
N ILE A 27 -11.00 4.43 7.52
CA ILE A 27 -10.08 5.54 7.76
C ILE A 27 -10.82 6.88 7.77
N SER A 28 -11.66 7.11 6.74
CA SER A 28 -12.24 8.42 6.46
C SER A 28 -13.73 8.50 6.83
N GLY A 29 -14.39 7.39 7.16
CA GLY A 29 -15.83 7.36 7.47
C GLY A 29 -16.75 7.53 6.25
N ASP A 30 -16.19 7.71 5.05
CA ASP A 30 -16.92 7.89 3.80
C ASP A 30 -16.19 7.22 2.62
N VAL A 31 -16.96 6.91 1.58
CA VAL A 31 -16.48 6.28 0.35
C VAL A 31 -16.65 7.25 -0.81
N ASN A 32 -15.61 8.05 -1.05
CA ASN A 32 -15.52 8.99 -2.17
C ASN A 32 -14.17 8.83 -2.88
N SER A 33 -13.92 9.63 -3.93
CA SER A 33 -12.69 9.49 -4.72
C SER A 33 -11.41 9.84 -3.95
N GLU A 34 -11.50 10.75 -2.99
CA GLU A 34 -10.36 11.17 -2.16
C GLU A 34 -10.03 10.08 -1.12
N SER A 35 -11.01 9.60 -0.37
CA SER A 35 -10.81 8.53 0.62
C SER A 35 -10.38 7.20 -0.03
N MET A 36 -10.83 6.93 -1.25
CA MET A 36 -10.34 5.83 -2.08
C MET A 36 -8.85 5.94 -2.37
N TYR A 37 -8.41 7.13 -2.78
CA TYR A 37 -7.01 7.39 -3.12
C TYR A 37 -6.12 7.24 -1.88
N ASP A 38 -6.56 7.80 -0.75
CA ASP A 38 -5.86 7.64 0.53
C ASP A 38 -5.76 6.17 0.93
N ALA A 39 -6.85 5.40 0.77
CA ALA A 39 -6.84 3.97 1.05
C ALA A 39 -5.81 3.22 0.20
N TYR A 40 -5.67 3.52 -1.10
CA TYR A 40 -4.60 2.94 -1.93
C TYR A 40 -3.20 3.31 -1.41
N PHE A 41 -3.00 4.59 -1.10
CA PHE A 41 -1.72 5.08 -0.56
C PHE A 41 -1.32 4.35 0.74
N TYR A 42 -2.26 4.19 1.67
CA TYR A 42 -1.99 3.49 2.93
C TYR A 42 -1.73 2.00 2.74
N ILE A 43 -2.36 1.36 1.76
CA ILE A 43 -2.05 -0.04 1.42
C ILE A 43 -0.62 -0.14 0.92
N ASP A 44 -0.23 0.70 -0.05
CA ASP A 44 1.12 0.68 -0.61
C ASP A 44 2.18 0.97 0.48
N LEU A 45 1.93 1.96 1.35
CA LEU A 45 2.80 2.27 2.48
C LEU A 45 2.95 1.09 3.44
N ALA A 46 1.84 0.44 3.80
CA ALA A 46 1.86 -0.74 4.67
C ALA A 46 2.63 -1.90 4.02
N THR A 47 2.44 -2.12 2.71
CA THR A 47 3.15 -3.15 1.97
C THR A 47 4.67 -2.92 1.99
N VAL A 48 5.13 -1.69 1.73
CA VAL A 48 6.57 -1.37 1.78
C VAL A 48 7.13 -1.61 3.17
N ILE A 49 6.45 -1.12 4.23
CA ILE A 49 6.90 -1.31 5.61
C ILE A 49 7.00 -2.80 5.96
N LEU A 50 6.01 -3.60 5.59
CA LEU A 50 6.00 -5.04 5.86
C LEU A 50 7.14 -5.76 5.15
N ILE A 51 7.35 -5.49 3.85
CA ILE A 51 8.41 -6.11 3.06
C ILE A 51 9.78 -5.72 3.62
N THR A 52 10.02 -4.43 3.87
CA THR A 52 11.29 -3.95 4.43
C THR A 52 11.57 -4.55 5.79
N SER A 53 10.55 -4.63 6.67
CA SER A 53 10.68 -5.22 7.99
C SER A 53 10.99 -6.71 7.93
N ALA A 54 10.32 -7.44 7.05
CA ALA A 54 10.58 -8.86 6.82
C ALA A 54 12.02 -9.09 6.32
N ILE A 55 12.44 -8.34 5.31
CA ILE A 55 13.82 -8.40 4.78
C ILE A 55 14.82 -8.13 5.89
N TYR A 56 14.65 -7.03 6.64
CA TYR A 56 15.54 -6.69 7.75
C TYR A 56 15.63 -7.82 8.78
N PHE A 57 14.50 -8.39 9.17
CA PHE A 57 14.46 -9.50 10.13
C PHE A 57 15.19 -10.74 9.61
N PHE A 58 14.95 -11.14 8.36
CA PHE A 58 15.64 -12.28 7.74
C PHE A 58 17.14 -12.03 7.61
N THR A 59 17.54 -10.86 7.12
CA THR A 59 18.94 -10.45 7.00
C THR A 59 19.63 -10.50 8.36
N MET A 60 19.03 -9.90 9.40
CA MET A 60 19.62 -9.89 10.74
C MET A 60 19.71 -11.30 11.34
N LYS A 61 18.72 -12.17 11.09
CA LYS A 61 18.75 -13.57 11.52
C LYS A 61 19.86 -14.36 10.82
N LEU A 62 20.06 -14.14 9.53
CA LEU A 62 21.16 -14.74 8.76
C LEU A 62 22.53 -14.24 9.26
N PHE A 63 22.68 -12.92 9.47
CA PHE A 63 23.91 -12.35 10.02
C PHE A 63 24.25 -12.89 11.40
N LYS A 64 23.27 -13.01 12.31
CA LYS A 64 23.47 -13.64 13.62
C LYS A 64 23.91 -15.10 13.49
N LYS A 65 23.31 -15.87 12.57
CA LYS A 65 23.69 -17.26 12.32
C LYS A 65 25.12 -17.38 11.76
N LEU A 66 25.52 -16.47 10.88
CA LEU A 66 26.88 -16.41 10.34
C LEU A 66 27.92 -16.00 11.40
N ARG A 67 27.57 -15.09 12.31
CA ARG A 67 28.47 -14.63 13.39
C ARG A 67 28.61 -15.64 14.55
N SER A 68 27.58 -16.46 14.78
CA SER A 68 27.58 -17.49 15.82
C SER A 68 28.30 -18.78 15.40
N LYS A 69 28.80 -18.85 14.17
CA LYS A 69 29.59 -19.96 13.63
C LYS A 69 31.03 -19.54 13.47
#